data_AF-A0A351YDQ0-F1
#
_entry.id   AF-A0A351YDQ0-F1
#
_cell.length_a   1.000
_cell.length_b   1.000
_cell.length_c   1.000
_cell.angle_alpha   90.00
_cell.angle_beta   90.00
_cell.angle_gamma   90.00
#
_symmetry.space_group_name_H-M   'P 1'
#
loop_
_entity.id
_entity.type
_entity.pdbx_description
1 polymer ?
#
loop_
_entity_poly.entity_id
_entity_poly.type
_entity_poly.pdbx_seq_one_letter_code
_entity_poly.pdbx_strand_id
1 'polypeptide(L)'
;MTDITPAEGGWAVWKCTETAGELLRLLPSEGLYVKEIRALHAHERRILERLAVRVLMYTCWGEEHAVDYLPSGAPFLSDRLYHISISHTSGYVALCWHPAQPVGIDIELIRPKALHLAPRFMHPSEHAEGD
;
A
#
# COMPACT_ATOMS: atom_id res chain seq x y z
N MET A 1 11.09 -15.96 -5.57
CA MET A 1 10.30 -15.50 -4.41
C MET A 1 11.33 -15.23 -3.33
N THR A 2 11.71 -13.97 -3.14
CA THR A 2 12.70 -13.60 -2.13
C THR A 2 12.10 -13.91 -0.77
N ASP A 3 12.81 -14.64 0.09
CA ASP A 3 12.38 -14.88 1.46
C ASP A 3 12.28 -13.52 2.17
N ILE A 4 11.05 -13.01 2.27
CA ILE A 4 10.73 -11.83 3.06
C ILE A 4 10.70 -12.32 4.51
N THR A 5 11.80 -12.18 5.23
CA THR A 5 11.83 -12.44 6.67
C THR A 5 11.13 -11.28 7.38
N PRO A 6 9.97 -11.49 8.04
CA PRO A 6 9.23 -10.40 8.67
C PRO A 6 10.00 -9.70 9.81
N ALA A 7 11.05 -10.35 10.32
CA ALA A 7 11.84 -9.93 11.48
C ALA A 7 12.69 -8.65 11.28
N GLU A 8 13.01 -8.25 10.05
CA GLU A 8 13.95 -7.14 9.79
C GLU A 8 13.29 -5.91 9.14
N GLY A 9 11.96 -5.94 8.99
CA GLY A 9 11.25 -4.97 8.15
C GLY A 9 11.46 -5.23 6.66
N GLY A 10 10.76 -4.48 5.82
CA GLY A 10 10.84 -4.68 4.38
C GLY A 10 9.85 -3.81 3.63
N TRP A 11 9.84 -3.98 2.31
CA TRP A 11 8.89 -3.33 1.43
C TRP A 11 8.54 -4.24 0.26
N ALA A 12 7.38 -4.01 -0.33
CA ALA A 12 6.91 -4.74 -1.48
C ALA A 12 5.98 -3.86 -2.34
N VAL A 13 5.89 -4.20 -3.62
CA VAL A 13 5.01 -3.53 -4.60
C VAL A 13 4.20 -4.60 -5.30
N TRP A 14 2.90 -4.31 -5.49
CA TRP A 14 2.00 -5.13 -6.28
C TRP A 14 1.54 -4.35 -7.52
N LYS A 15 1.64 -4.99 -8.68
CA LYS A 15 1.05 -4.48 -9.92
C LYS A 15 -0.37 -5.02 -10.06
N CYS A 16 -1.36 -4.14 -9.97
CA CYS A 16 -2.77 -4.51 -10.06
C CYS A 16 -3.15 -4.80 -11.51
N THR A 17 -3.12 -6.07 -11.90
CA THR A 17 -3.56 -6.54 -13.23
C THR A 17 -4.86 -7.34 -13.16
N GLU A 18 -5.21 -7.78 -11.96
CA GLU A 18 -6.34 -8.62 -11.62
C GLU A 18 -7.62 -7.81 -11.41
N THR A 19 -8.74 -8.44 -11.67
CA THR A 19 -10.07 -8.00 -11.27
C THR A 19 -10.28 -8.15 -9.76
N ALA A 20 -11.28 -7.49 -9.20
CA ALA A 20 -11.62 -7.64 -7.77
C ALA A 20 -11.95 -9.09 -7.40
N GLY A 21 -12.63 -9.83 -8.28
CA GLY A 21 -12.95 -11.25 -8.05
C GLY A 21 -11.71 -12.15 -8.05
N GLU A 22 -10.69 -11.84 -8.85
CA GLU A 22 -9.41 -12.54 -8.86
C GLU A 22 -8.62 -12.29 -7.58
N LEU A 23 -8.51 -11.02 -7.16
CA LEU A 23 -7.83 -10.66 -5.92
C LEU A 23 -8.51 -11.28 -4.68
N LEU A 24 -9.84 -11.34 -4.64
CA LEU A 24 -10.58 -11.99 -3.55
C LEU A 24 -10.26 -13.49 -3.41
N ARG A 25 -9.87 -14.17 -4.48
CA ARG A 25 -9.48 -15.60 -4.43
C ARG A 25 -8.09 -15.82 -3.83
N LEU A 26 -7.29 -14.76 -3.69
CA LEU A 26 -5.96 -14.82 -3.06
C LEU A 26 -6.04 -14.68 -1.54
N LEU A 27 -7.22 -14.38 -1.00
CA LEU A 27 -7.45 -14.16 0.43
C LEU A 27 -8.29 -15.28 1.03
N PRO A 28 -8.21 -15.52 2.36
CA PRO A 28 -9.14 -16.38 3.06
C PRO A 28 -10.58 -15.88 2.87
N SER A 29 -11.48 -16.75 2.38
CA SER A 29 -12.84 -16.36 1.96
C SER A 29 -13.70 -15.75 3.08
N GLU A 30 -13.45 -16.16 4.32
CA GLU A 30 -14.10 -15.67 5.56
C GLU A 30 -13.16 -14.83 6.43
N GLY A 31 -12.04 -14.40 5.84
CA GLY A 31 -11.02 -13.58 6.47
C GLY A 31 -11.49 -12.17 6.79
N LEU A 32 -10.72 -11.52 7.65
CA LEU A 32 -10.88 -10.13 8.06
C LEU A 32 -10.94 -9.20 6.84
N TYR A 33 -10.03 -9.38 5.88
CA TYR A 33 -9.91 -8.47 4.73
C TYR A 33 -11.10 -8.57 3.79
N VAL A 34 -11.60 -9.78 3.54
CA VAL A 34 -12.79 -9.97 2.69
C VAL A 34 -14.02 -9.33 3.33
N LYS A 35 -14.19 -9.48 4.65
CA LYS A 35 -15.29 -8.84 5.39
C LYS A 35 -15.20 -7.32 5.33
N GLU A 36 -14.01 -6.76 5.55
CA GLU A 36 -13.74 -5.32 5.46
C GLU A 36 -14.08 -4.76 4.07
N ILE A 37 -13.65 -5.45 3.00
CA ILE A 37 -13.90 -5.03 1.62
C ILE A 37 -15.39 -5.11 1.26
N ARG A 38 -16.11 -6.15 1.70
CA ARG A 38 -17.56 -6.28 1.47
C ARG A 38 -18.37 -5.20 2.18
N ALA A 39 -17.91 -4.72 3.33
CA ALA A 39 -18.58 -3.65 4.08
C ALA A 39 -18.29 -2.25 3.52
N LEU A 40 -17.33 -2.12 2.60
CA LEU A 40 -16.90 -0.84 2.09
C LEU A 40 -17.86 -0.28 1.03
N HIS A 41 -18.36 0.94 1.29
CA HIS A 41 -19.15 1.71 0.33
C HIS A 41 -18.25 2.75 -0.35
N ALA A 42 -17.56 2.36 -1.41
CA ALA A 42 -16.67 3.24 -2.15
C ALA A 42 -16.74 2.98 -3.67
N HIS A 43 -16.18 3.89 -4.46
CA HIS A 43 -16.03 3.70 -5.90
C HIS A 43 -15.20 2.44 -6.21
N GLU A 44 -15.51 1.73 -7.29
CA GLU A 44 -14.87 0.45 -7.67
C GLU A 44 -13.34 0.52 -7.65
N ARG A 45 -12.76 1.58 -8.22
CA ARG A 45 -11.31 1.83 -8.17
C ARG A 45 -10.75 1.83 -6.74
N ARG A 46 -11.43 2.46 -5.79
CA ARG A 46 -11.00 2.53 -4.38
C ARG A 46 -11.14 1.17 -3.69
N ILE A 47 -12.17 0.41 -4.04
CA ILE A 47 -12.33 -0.98 -3.59
C ILE A 47 -11.14 -1.82 -4.09
N LEU A 48 -10.81 -1.71 -5.39
CA LEU A 48 -9.71 -2.44 -6.00
C LEU A 48 -8.35 -2.09 -5.39
N GLU A 49 -8.08 -0.79 -5.17
CA GLU A 49 -6.86 -0.32 -4.48
C GLU A 49 -6.74 -0.94 -3.08
N ARG A 50 -7.79 -0.84 -2.26
CA ARG A 50 -7.76 -1.41 -0.91
C ARG A 50 -7.60 -2.92 -0.93
N LEU A 51 -8.31 -3.60 -1.82
CA LEU A 51 -8.21 -5.05 -1.96
C LEU A 51 -6.80 -5.48 -2.39
N ALA A 52 -6.17 -4.78 -3.34
CA ALA A 52 -4.80 -5.05 -3.74
C ALA A 52 -3.81 -4.85 -2.59
N VAL A 53 -3.98 -3.81 -1.76
CA VAL A 53 -3.17 -3.62 -0.55
C VAL A 53 -3.34 -4.80 0.41
N ARG A 54 -4.58 -5.29 0.61
CA ARG A 54 -4.84 -6.45 1.49
C ARG A 54 -4.20 -7.73 0.96
N VAL A 55 -4.26 -7.97 -0.35
CA VAL A 55 -3.54 -9.09 -1.00
C VAL A 55 -2.02 -8.95 -0.79
N LEU A 56 -1.46 -7.76 -0.98
CA LEU A 56 -0.03 -7.51 -0.78
C LEU A 56 0.39 -7.80 0.66
N MET A 57 -0.36 -7.29 1.64
CA MET A 57 -0.11 -7.56 3.07
C MET A 57 -0.16 -9.06 3.38
N TYR A 58 -1.21 -9.76 2.93
CA TYR A 58 -1.35 -11.20 3.14
C TYR A 58 -0.23 -12.00 2.46
N THR A 59 0.23 -11.57 1.28
CA THR A 59 1.34 -12.20 0.57
C THR A 59 2.67 -12.02 1.32
N CYS A 60 2.89 -10.86 1.94
CA CYS A 60 4.10 -10.58 2.70
C CYS A 60 4.18 -11.30 4.03
N TRP A 61 3.05 -11.47 4.73
CA TRP A 61 3.05 -11.96 6.11
C TRP A 61 2.39 -13.33 6.31
N GLY A 62 1.61 -13.81 5.33
CA GLY A 62 0.88 -15.07 5.44
C GLY A 62 -0.32 -15.03 6.40
N GLU A 63 -0.58 -13.89 7.03
CA GLU A 63 -1.68 -13.67 7.97
C GLU A 63 -2.33 -12.29 7.75
N GLU A 64 -3.52 -12.10 8.34
CA GLU A 64 -4.30 -10.87 8.23
C GLU A 64 -4.13 -9.99 9.47
N HIS A 65 -3.85 -8.70 9.28
CA HIS A 65 -3.73 -7.71 10.35
C HIS A 65 -4.72 -6.57 10.13
N ALA A 66 -5.53 -6.25 11.14
CA ALA A 66 -6.45 -5.12 11.06
C ALA A 66 -5.70 -3.80 10.84
N VAL A 67 -6.18 -2.99 9.90
CA VAL A 67 -5.63 -1.67 9.59
C VAL A 67 -6.61 -0.61 10.05
N ASP A 68 -6.14 0.20 11.00
CA ASP A 68 -6.82 1.39 11.46
C ASP A 68 -6.09 2.65 10.97
N TYR A 69 -6.69 3.81 11.19
CA TYR A 69 -6.16 5.09 10.73
C TYR A 69 -6.09 6.09 11.88
N LEU A 70 -4.96 6.79 11.99
CA LEU A 70 -4.83 7.93 12.90
C LEU A 70 -5.69 9.10 12.42
N PRO A 71 -5.97 10.10 13.28
CA PRO A 71 -6.65 11.34 12.85
C PRO A 71 -5.94 12.07 11.70
N SER A 72 -4.63 11.87 11.53
CA SER A 72 -3.85 12.38 10.40
C SER A 72 -4.10 11.64 9.08
N GLY A 73 -4.82 10.52 9.10
CA GLY A 73 -5.02 9.62 7.97
C GLY A 73 -3.90 8.59 7.77
N ALA A 74 -2.86 8.58 8.61
CA ALA A 74 -1.79 7.58 8.52
C ALA A 74 -2.29 6.19 8.97
N PRO A 75 -2.06 5.13 8.18
CA PRO A 75 -2.47 3.78 8.54
C PRO A 75 -1.58 3.19 9.65
N PHE A 76 -2.15 2.32 10.48
CA PHE A 76 -1.40 1.52 11.45
C PHE A 76 -2.07 0.15 11.65
N LEU A 77 -1.29 -0.85 12.08
CA LEU A 77 -1.83 -2.15 12.46
C LEU A 77 -2.38 -2.11 13.89
N SER A 78 -3.60 -2.60 14.10
CA SER A 78 -4.26 -2.55 15.42
C SER A 78 -3.50 -3.34 16.48
N ASP A 79 -2.82 -4.42 16.09
CA ASP A 79 -1.97 -5.25 16.95
C ASP A 79 -0.57 -4.64 17.24
N ARG A 80 -0.23 -3.55 16.57
CA ARG A 80 1.06 -2.83 16.71
C ARG A 80 2.30 -3.67 16.41
N LEU A 81 2.16 -4.78 15.66
CA LEU A 81 3.31 -5.64 15.33
C LEU A 81 4.32 -4.95 14.42
N TYR A 82 3.83 -4.11 13.50
CA TYR A 82 4.68 -3.34 12.59
C TYR A 82 4.23 -1.88 12.52
N HIS A 83 5.22 -1.00 12.37
CA HIS A 83 5.02 0.30 11.73
C HIS A 83 4.83 0.07 10.24
N ILE A 84 3.82 0.69 9.62
CA ILE A 84 3.52 0.50 8.20
C ILE A 84 3.39 1.84 7.48
N SER A 85 3.68 1.82 6.18
CA SER A 85 3.34 2.87 5.25
C SER A 85 2.81 2.24 3.97
N ILE A 86 1.76 2.85 3.41
CA ILE A 86 1.06 2.36 2.22
C ILE A 86 0.96 3.53 1.25
N SER A 87 1.37 3.32 0.00
CA SER A 87 1.14 4.25 -1.10
C SER A 87 0.54 3.53 -2.29
N HIS A 88 -0.17 4.25 -3.15
CA HIS A 88 -0.79 3.69 -4.34
C HIS A 88 -0.81 4.72 -5.46
N THR A 89 -0.63 4.25 -6.67
CA THR A 89 -0.80 5.03 -7.89
C THR A 89 -1.58 4.19 -8.90
N SER A 90 -1.86 4.73 -10.09
CA SER A 90 -2.69 4.01 -11.07
C SER A 90 -2.03 2.68 -11.47
N GLY A 91 -2.65 1.56 -11.06
CA GLY A 91 -2.20 0.21 -11.38
C GLY A 91 -1.15 -0.38 -10.43
N TYR A 92 -0.78 0.32 -9.35
CA TYR A 92 0.21 -0.18 -8.39
C TYR A 92 -0.15 0.19 -6.95
N VAL A 93 0.19 -0.71 -6.03
CA VAL A 93 0.17 -0.45 -4.58
C VAL A 93 1.51 -0.84 -3.98
N ALA A 94 1.94 -0.12 -2.95
CA ALA A 94 3.19 -0.35 -2.26
C ALA A 94 2.95 -0.44 -0.74
N LEU A 95 3.70 -1.31 -0.09
CA LEU A 95 3.71 -1.52 1.36
C LEU A 95 5.16 -1.44 1.84
N CYS A 96 5.40 -0.71 2.92
CA CYS A 96 6.66 -0.74 3.66
C CYS A 96 6.33 -0.98 5.13
N TRP A 97 7.16 -1.78 5.81
CA TRP A 97 6.96 -2.11 7.22
C TRP A 97 8.29 -2.23 7.97
N HIS A 98 8.25 -1.99 9.28
CA HIS A 98 9.37 -2.26 10.18
C HIS A 98 8.85 -2.54 11.60
N PRO A 99 9.44 -3.50 12.35
CA PRO A 99 8.94 -3.88 13.67
C PRO A 99 9.13 -2.82 14.76
N ALA A 100 10.08 -1.89 14.59
CA ALA A 100 10.46 -0.96 15.65
C ALA A 100 10.62 0.52 15.26
N GLN A 101 10.57 0.85 13.96
CA GLN A 101 10.92 2.19 13.47
C GLN A 101 9.81 2.70 12.56
N PRO A 102 9.46 4.00 12.62
CA PRO A 102 8.57 4.60 11.64
C PRO A 102 9.11 4.43 10.21
N VAL A 103 8.21 4.19 9.27
CA VAL A 103 8.55 4.00 7.85
C VAL A 103 7.69 4.89 6.97
N GLY A 104 8.20 5.18 5.76
CA GLY A 104 7.49 5.90 4.70
C GLY A 104 7.78 5.25 3.36
N ILE A 105 6.76 5.08 2.53
CA ILE A 105 6.91 4.70 1.13
C ILE A 105 6.00 5.56 0.28
N ASP A 106 6.47 5.96 -0.89
CA ASP A 106 5.67 6.63 -1.88
C ASP A 106 5.94 6.03 -3.27
N ILE A 107 4.88 5.89 -4.07
CA ILE A 107 4.97 5.38 -5.43
C ILE A 107 4.10 6.26 -6.33
N GLU A 108 4.69 6.79 -7.40
CA GLU A 108 3.97 7.61 -8.36
C GLU A 108 4.34 7.26 -9.80
N LEU A 109 3.34 7.36 -10.68
CA LEU A 109 3.61 7.30 -12.12
C LEU A 109 4.15 8.64 -12.58
N ILE A 110 5.35 8.63 -13.15
CA ILE A 110 5.91 9.82 -13.81
C ILE A 110 4.99 10.19 -14.98
N ARG A 111 4.40 11.38 -14.88
CA ARG A 111 3.58 11.98 -15.94
C ARG A 111 4.17 13.35 -16.26
N PRO A 112 4.02 13.86 -17.50
CA PRO A 112 4.53 15.19 -17.86
C PRO A 112 4.05 16.31 -16.90
N LYS A 113 2.85 16.16 -16.33
CA LYS A 113 2.29 17.11 -15.36
C LYS A 113 3.01 17.09 -14.00
N ALA A 114 3.66 16.00 -13.62
CA ALA A 114 4.42 15.92 -12.36
C ALA A 114 5.65 16.85 -12.40
N LEU A 115 6.32 16.95 -13.55
CA LEU A 115 7.44 17.86 -13.77
C LEU A 115 7.04 19.34 -13.60
N HIS A 116 5.80 19.70 -13.95
CA HIS A 116 5.30 21.07 -13.77
C HIS A 116 5.05 21.46 -12.30
N LEU A 117 4.96 20.50 -11.38
CA LEU A 117 4.78 20.76 -9.95
C LEU A 117 6.10 21.00 -9.21
N ALA A 118 7.24 20.66 -9.82
CA ALA A 118 8.58 20.81 -9.25
C ALA A 118 8.79 22.17 -8.55
N PRO A 119 8.46 23.34 -9.15
CA PRO A 119 8.72 24.63 -8.51
C PRO A 119 7.93 24.90 -7.21
N ARG A 120 6.88 24.11 -6.91
CA ARG A 120 6.04 24.29 -5.70
C ARG A 120 6.49 23.43 -4.53
N PHE A 121 7.24 22.36 -4.79
CA PHE A 121 7.57 21.34 -3.79
C PHE A 121 9.06 21.11 -3.64
N MET A 122 9.86 21.43 -4.67
CA MET A 122 11.31 21.26 -4.64
C MET A 122 11.98 22.47 -4.01
N HIS A 123 12.93 22.21 -3.13
CA HIS A 123 13.85 23.22 -2.65
C HIS A 123 14.68 23.76 -3.84
N PRO A 124 15.08 25.04 -3.88
CA PRO A 124 15.83 25.61 -5.00
C PRO A 124 17.15 24.90 -5.36
N SER A 125 17.68 24.06 -4.46
CA SER A 125 18.88 23.24 -4.68
C SER A 125 18.60 21.86 -5.26
N GLU A 126 17.33 21.47 -5.38
CA GLU A 126 16.94 20.18 -5.95
C GLU A 126 16.68 20.35 -7.45
N HIS A 127 17.11 19.36 -8.25
CA HIS A 127 16.92 19.34 -9.69
C HIS A 127 16.01 18.16 -10.06
N ALA A 128 14.99 18.41 -10.88
CA ALA A 128 14.18 17.36 -11.43
C ALA A 128 14.92 16.74 -12.63
N GLU A 129 15.27 15.46 -12.55
CA GLU A 129 15.78 14.69 -13.69
C GLU A 129 14.72 13.69 -14.15
N GLY A 130 14.50 13.60 -15.47
CA GLY A 130 13.50 12.71 -16.06
C GLY A 130 13.03 13.17 -17.44
N ASP A 131 13.93 13.12 -18.43
CA ASP A 131 13.63 13.17 -19.87
C ASP A 131 13.65 11.75 -20.48
#